data_AF-A0A7R9BVX5-F1
#
_entry.id   AF-A0A7R9BVX5-F1
#
_cell.length_a   1.000
_cell.length_b   1.000
_cell.length_c   1.000
_cell.angle_alpha   90.00
_cell.angle_beta   90.00
_cell.angle_gamma   90.00
#
_symmetry.space_group_name_H-M   'P 1'
#
loop_
_entity.id
_entity.type
_entity.pdbx_description
1 polymer ?
#
loop_
_entity_poly.entity_id
_entity_poly.type
_entity_poly.pdbx_seq_one_letter_code
_entity_poly.pdbx_strand_id
1 'polypeptide(L)'
;MYCLLASGCGPDSSGFIDIDDDGQNDDIRPFILNRLLALKISRVSCCLCNTWMTVFDRCPLIDGTFFLSPRQHSKQCIEVKYENRAEYLNSVCMGCLEGWGSPLKCRGCNKPWDGSDLVLGSMYAFDIFATVPCCAERLKK
;
A
#
# COMPACT_ATOMS: atom_id res chain seq x y z
N MET A 1 22.50 -5.81 15.87
CA MET A 1 21.77 -4.53 15.74
C MET A 1 20.90 -4.69 14.49
N TYR A 2 19.67 -5.17 14.54
CA TYR A 2 18.68 -5.32 15.63
C TYR A 2 18.60 -6.77 16.15
N CYS A 3 18.57 -6.90 17.48
CA CYS A 3 18.21 -8.12 18.21
C CYS A 3 16.75 -7.99 18.65
N LEU A 4 15.97 -9.07 18.57
CA LEU A 4 15.16 -9.54 19.70
C LEU A 4 14.86 -11.03 19.51
N LEU A 5 15.59 -11.82 20.29
CA LEU A 5 15.32 -13.20 20.64
C LEU A 5 14.07 -13.24 21.53
N ALA A 6 13.23 -14.26 21.35
CA ALA A 6 12.58 -14.95 22.47
C ALA A 6 12.18 -16.37 22.05
N SER A 7 13.02 -17.31 22.46
CA SER A 7 12.80 -18.75 22.47
C SER A 7 11.68 -19.13 23.44
N GLY A 8 10.95 -20.22 23.20
CA GLY A 8 10.11 -20.85 24.22
C GLY A 8 9.20 -21.95 23.67
N CYS A 9 9.66 -23.20 23.75
CA CYS A 9 8.83 -24.39 23.58
C CYS A 9 8.28 -24.82 24.95
N GLY A 10 6.99 -25.16 25.04
CA GLY A 10 6.37 -25.73 26.24
C GLY A 10 4.90 -26.12 25.99
N PRO A 11 4.51 -27.40 26.16
CA PRO A 11 3.14 -27.89 26.02
C PRO A 11 2.46 -27.96 27.40
N ASP A 12 1.17 -27.61 27.50
CA ASP A 12 0.11 -28.38 28.15
C ASP A 12 -1.20 -27.56 28.29
N SER A 13 -2.24 -28.13 27.67
CA SER A 13 -3.67 -28.13 27.99
C SER A 13 -4.51 -26.84 28.25
N SER A 14 -5.68 -26.89 27.60
CA SER A 14 -6.99 -26.38 28.08
C SER A 14 -7.40 -24.97 27.66
N GLY A 15 -8.05 -24.89 26.50
CA GLY A 15 -8.85 -23.74 26.09
C GLY A 15 -9.12 -23.72 24.58
N PHE A 16 -9.82 -24.73 24.04
CA PHE A 16 -10.52 -24.54 22.78
C PHE A 16 -11.67 -23.59 23.05
N ILE A 17 -11.40 -22.30 22.87
CA ILE A 17 -12.42 -21.29 22.67
C ILE A 17 -12.44 -21.14 21.16
N ASP A 18 -13.35 -21.87 20.51
CA ASP A 18 -13.74 -21.60 19.13
C ASP A 18 -14.41 -20.22 19.12
N ILE A 19 -13.59 -19.19 18.95
CA ILE A 19 -14.05 -17.88 18.51
C ILE A 19 -13.91 -17.91 16.99
N ASP A 20 -14.92 -18.51 16.36
CA ASP A 20 -15.26 -18.19 14.99
C ASP A 20 -15.51 -16.68 14.89
N ASP A 21 -15.01 -16.11 13.79
CA ASP A 21 -15.26 -14.78 13.25
C ASP A 21 -14.31 -13.63 13.62
N ASP A 22 -13.80 -13.02 12.54
CA ASP A 22 -13.11 -11.73 12.43
C ASP A 22 -11.59 -11.64 12.65
N GLY A 23 -10.84 -12.59 12.09
CA GLY A 23 -9.43 -12.41 11.75
C GLY A 23 -9.24 -11.66 10.41
N GLN A 24 -9.92 -10.52 10.21
CA GLN A 24 -10.06 -9.88 8.90
C GLN A 24 -9.00 -8.80 8.58
N ASN A 25 -7.94 -8.67 9.39
CA ASN A 25 -6.95 -7.58 9.24
C ASN A 25 -5.50 -8.03 8.95
N ASP A 26 -5.17 -9.31 9.10
CA ASP A 26 -3.86 -9.86 8.73
C ASP A 26 -4.11 -10.84 7.57
N ASP A 27 -3.84 -10.57 6.29
CA ASP A 27 -2.60 -10.02 5.78
C ASP A 27 -2.84 -9.78 4.27
N ILE A 28 -3.30 -8.58 3.90
CA ILE A 28 -3.58 -8.26 2.49
C ILE A 28 -2.30 -8.23 1.64
N ARG A 29 -1.17 -8.03 2.31
CA ARG A 29 0.18 -8.03 1.75
C ARG A 29 0.42 -9.32 0.97
N PRO A 30 0.48 -10.51 1.58
CA PRO A 30 0.70 -11.75 0.84
C PRO A 30 -0.30 -12.01 -0.30
N PHE A 31 -1.56 -11.55 -0.20
CA PHE A 31 -2.50 -11.64 -1.32
C PHE A 31 -2.05 -10.83 -2.55
N ILE A 32 -1.75 -9.54 -2.36
CA ILE A 32 -1.28 -8.67 -3.44
C ILE A 32 0.07 -9.13 -3.97
N LEU A 33 0.96 -9.53 -3.07
CA LEU A 33 2.26 -10.11 -3.40
C LEU A 33 2.11 -11.34 -4.32
N ASN A 34 1.24 -12.27 -3.95
CA ASN A 34 0.97 -13.47 -4.73
C ASN A 34 0.32 -13.15 -6.08
N ARG A 35 -0.53 -12.11 -6.14
CA ARG A 35 -1.11 -11.65 -7.41
C ARG A 35 -0.07 -11.02 -8.35
N LEU A 36 0.83 -10.19 -7.83
CA LEU A 36 1.93 -9.61 -8.61
C LEU A 36 2.85 -10.70 -9.17
N LEU A 37 3.20 -11.68 -8.34
CA LEU A 37 4.01 -12.85 -8.74
C LEU A 37 3.29 -13.72 -9.76
N ALA A 38 2.00 -14.03 -9.55
CA ALA A 38 1.19 -14.82 -10.48
C ALA A 38 1.04 -14.15 -11.84
N LEU A 39 0.93 -12.82 -11.86
CA LEU A 39 0.85 -12.02 -13.08
C LEU A 39 2.22 -11.74 -13.72
N LYS A 40 3.32 -12.20 -13.11
CA LYS A 40 4.72 -11.97 -13.55
C LYS A 40 4.99 -10.49 -13.88
N ILE A 41 4.43 -9.59 -13.09
CA ILE A 41 4.59 -8.15 -13.30
C ILE A 41 5.97 -7.75 -12.80
N SER A 42 6.90 -7.53 -13.73
CA SER A 42 8.27 -7.10 -13.45
C SER A 42 8.45 -5.58 -13.50
N ARG A 43 7.44 -4.85 -14.00
CA ARG A 43 7.47 -3.38 -14.14
C ARG A 43 6.11 -2.77 -13.86
N VAL A 44 6.10 -1.65 -13.15
CA VAL A 44 4.92 -0.83 -12.87
C VAL A 44 5.20 0.64 -13.18
N SER A 45 4.16 1.43 -13.40
CA SER A 45 4.27 2.87 -13.67
C SER A 45 3.82 3.69 -12.46
N CYS A 46 4.58 4.72 -12.10
CA CYS A 46 4.13 5.69 -11.11
C CYS A 46 2.84 6.38 -11.58
N CYS A 47 1.80 6.40 -10.74
CA CYS A 47 0.51 7.02 -11.10
C CYS A 47 0.55 8.55 -11.21
N LEU A 48 1.66 9.20 -10.87
CA LEU A 48 1.82 10.66 -10.87
C LEU A 48 2.67 11.17 -12.03
N CYS A 49 3.83 10.57 -12.24
CA CYS A 49 4.78 10.99 -13.28
C CYS A 49 4.90 9.99 -14.44
N ASN A 50 4.21 8.85 -14.37
CA ASN A 50 4.24 7.77 -15.36
C ASN A 50 5.63 7.14 -15.58
N THR A 51 6.60 7.41 -14.70
CA THR A 51 7.92 6.77 -14.71
C THR A 51 7.79 5.29 -14.42
N TRP A 52 8.47 4.47 -15.23
CA TRP A 52 8.55 3.02 -15.04
C TRP A 52 9.48 2.66 -13.88
N MET A 53 9.03 1.74 -13.03
CA MET A 53 9.75 1.20 -11.88
C MET A 53 9.84 -0.32 -12.00
N THR A 54 10.98 -0.89 -11.61
CA THR A 54 11.19 -2.34 -11.58
C THR A 54 10.59 -2.91 -10.30
N VAL A 55 9.85 -4.01 -10.43
CA VAL A 55 9.35 -4.78 -9.30
C VAL A 55 10.38 -5.85 -8.98
N PHE A 56 10.93 -5.85 -7.76
CA PHE A 56 11.96 -6.82 -7.38
C PHE A 56 11.34 -8.16 -6.92
N ASP A 57 11.88 -9.29 -7.39
CA ASP A 57 11.23 -10.62 -7.28
C ASP A 57 11.26 -11.29 -5.89
N ARG A 58 11.93 -10.71 -4.88
CA ARG A 58 12.07 -11.33 -3.53
C ARG A 58 11.11 -10.77 -2.48
N CYS A 59 10.67 -9.56 -2.72
CA CYS A 59 9.53 -8.84 -2.18
C CYS A 59 9.30 -7.80 -3.27
N PRO A 60 8.11 -7.65 -3.88
CA PRO A 60 7.79 -6.61 -4.86
C PRO A 60 7.86 -5.25 -4.17
N LEU A 61 9.09 -4.89 -3.89
CA LEU A 61 9.58 -3.59 -3.58
C LEU A 61 9.77 -2.94 -4.93
N ILE A 62 9.44 -1.67 -4.94
CA ILE A 62 9.75 -0.73 -6.01
C ILE A 62 10.54 0.38 -5.35
N ASP A 63 11.20 1.22 -6.15
CA ASP A 63 11.78 2.48 -5.66
C ASP A 63 10.63 3.47 -5.36
N GLY A 64 9.83 3.16 -4.33
CA GLY A 64 8.52 3.76 -4.11
C GLY A 64 7.64 2.96 -3.14
N THR A 65 6.33 3.16 -3.27
CA THR A 65 5.31 2.56 -2.40
C THR A 65 4.11 2.07 -3.23
N PHE A 66 3.56 0.93 -2.84
CA PHE A 66 2.29 0.41 -3.37
C PHE A 66 1.13 0.79 -2.47
N PHE A 67 -0.03 1.06 -3.05
CA PHE A 67 -1.25 1.30 -2.28
C PHE A 67 -2.51 0.86 -3.02
N LEU A 68 -3.50 0.42 -2.27
CA LEU A 68 -4.84 0.14 -2.80
C LEU A 68 -5.70 1.40 -2.80
N SER A 69 -6.51 1.55 -3.83
CA SER A 69 -7.56 2.57 -3.85
C SER A 69 -8.79 2.03 -4.56
N PRO A 70 -10.00 2.35 -4.10
CA PRO A 70 -11.23 2.08 -4.86
C PRO A 70 -11.29 2.93 -6.14
N ARG A 71 -10.39 3.91 -6.31
CA ARG A 71 -10.33 4.79 -7.48
C ARG A 71 -9.18 4.39 -8.39
N GLN A 72 -9.48 4.35 -9.68
CA GLN A 72 -8.50 4.16 -10.72
C GLN A 72 -7.68 5.45 -10.91
N HIS A 73 -6.46 5.51 -10.37
CA HIS A 73 -5.59 6.69 -10.52
C HIS A 73 -4.81 6.69 -11.84
N SER A 74 -4.61 5.53 -12.47
CA SER A 74 -3.95 5.39 -13.76
C SER A 74 -4.59 4.28 -14.59
N LYS A 75 -4.52 4.37 -15.92
CA LYS A 75 -4.92 3.25 -16.81
C LYS A 75 -4.01 2.03 -16.68
N GLN A 76 -2.84 2.21 -16.08
CA GLN A 76 -1.82 1.18 -15.90
C GLN A 76 -1.82 0.54 -14.50
N CYS A 77 -2.77 0.92 -13.63
CA CYS A 77 -2.94 0.26 -12.33
C CYS A 77 -3.48 -1.17 -12.50
N ILE A 78 -3.22 -2.01 -11.51
CA ILE A 78 -3.62 -3.41 -11.55
C ILE A 78 -4.93 -3.57 -10.78
N GLU A 79 -5.99 -4.01 -11.45
CA GLU A 79 -7.26 -4.31 -10.78
C GLU A 79 -7.11 -5.58 -9.92
N VAL A 80 -7.51 -5.47 -8.67
CA VAL A 80 -7.53 -6.56 -7.70
C VAL A 80 -8.92 -6.67 -7.09
N LYS A 81 -9.39 -7.89 -6.85
CA LYS A 81 -10.62 -8.12 -6.08
C LYS A 81 -10.21 -8.36 -4.64
N TYR A 82 -10.51 -7.40 -3.77
CA TYR A 82 -10.28 -7.47 -2.33
C TYR A 82 -11.63 -7.33 -1.62
N GLU A 83 -11.95 -8.23 -0.70
CA GLU A 83 -13.24 -8.26 0.03
C GLU A 83 -14.49 -8.14 -0.87
N ASN A 84 -14.49 -8.84 -2.02
CA ASN A 84 -15.54 -8.76 -3.06
C ASN A 84 -15.76 -7.37 -3.69
N ARG A 85 -14.87 -6.41 -3.44
CA ARG A 85 -14.85 -5.10 -4.08
C ARG A 85 -13.71 -5.03 -5.11
N ALA A 86 -13.96 -4.30 -6.20
CA ALA A 86 -12.93 -3.98 -7.16
C ALA A 86 -12.08 -2.84 -6.60
N GLU A 87 -10.81 -3.12 -6.36
CA GLU A 87 -9.81 -2.14 -5.97
C GLU A 87 -8.69 -2.08 -7.00
N TYR A 88 -7.96 -0.98 -6.99
CA TYR A 88 -6.85 -0.75 -7.90
C TYR A 88 -5.57 -0.67 -7.11
N LEU A 89 -4.61 -1.53 -7.44
CA LEU A 89 -3.24 -1.45 -6.95
C LEU A 89 -2.50 -0.38 -7.74
N ASN A 90 -2.11 0.66 -7.02
CA ASN A 90 -1.40 1.82 -7.54
C ASN A 90 0.04 1.83 -7.01
N SER A 91 0.92 2.49 -7.75
CA SER A 91 2.33 2.65 -7.37
C SER A 91 2.78 4.09 -7.48
N VAL A 92 3.60 4.55 -6.53
CA VAL A 92 4.19 5.88 -6.52
C VAL A 92 5.70 5.76 -6.40
N CYS A 93 6.46 6.45 -7.25
CA CYS A 93 7.92 6.44 -7.14
C CYS A 93 8.41 7.33 -5.99
N MET A 94 9.60 7.00 -5.48
CA MET A 94 10.31 7.74 -4.44
C MET A 94 10.43 9.22 -4.80
N GLY A 95 10.79 9.55 -6.05
CA GLY A 95 10.90 10.95 -6.47
C GLY A 95 9.58 11.73 -6.42
N CYS A 96 8.41 11.10 -6.55
CA CYS A 96 7.14 11.79 -6.33
C CYS A 96 6.75 11.85 -4.86
N LEU A 97 7.14 10.84 -4.06
CA LEU A 97 6.94 10.83 -2.61
C LEU A 97 7.79 11.91 -1.93
N GLU A 98 9.02 12.12 -2.39
CA GLU A 98 9.95 13.16 -1.92
C GLU A 98 9.68 14.55 -2.56
N GLY A 99 8.70 14.65 -3.46
CA GLY A 99 8.32 15.90 -4.11
C GLY A 99 9.29 16.41 -5.18
N TRP A 100 10.26 15.60 -5.63
CA TRP A 100 11.24 15.96 -6.67
C TRP A 100 10.67 15.91 -8.10
N GLY A 101 9.73 15.00 -8.37
CA GLY A 101 9.18 14.82 -9.71
C GLY A 101 7.98 15.73 -10.01
N SER A 102 6.93 15.59 -9.20
CA SER A 102 5.68 16.34 -9.33
C SER A 102 5.18 16.69 -7.95
N PRO A 103 5.17 17.97 -7.53
CA PRO A 103 4.69 18.35 -6.21
C PRO A 103 3.19 18.06 -6.12
N LEU A 104 2.85 17.03 -5.34
CA LEU A 104 1.48 16.70 -5.00
C LEU A 104 0.88 17.83 -4.17
N LYS A 105 -0.25 18.39 -4.62
CA LYS A 105 -0.95 19.46 -3.92
C LYS A 105 -2.41 19.14 -3.72
N CYS A 106 -2.92 19.56 -2.57
CA CYS A 106 -4.33 19.52 -2.24
C CYS A 106 -5.13 20.38 -3.24
N ARG A 107 -6.12 19.83 -3.95
CA ARG A 107 -6.91 20.61 -4.93
C ARG A 107 -7.70 21.78 -4.30
N GLY A 108 -8.07 21.68 -3.02
CA GLY A 108 -8.81 22.73 -2.31
C GLY A 108 -7.90 23.87 -1.81
N CYS A 109 -6.92 23.53 -0.95
CA CYS A 109 -6.06 24.54 -0.33
C CYS A 109 -4.67 24.72 -0.96
N ASN A 110 -4.34 24.00 -2.04
CA ASN A 110 -3.02 23.97 -2.69
C ASN A 110 -1.83 23.59 -1.79
N LYS A 111 -2.09 23.17 -0.53
CA LYS A 111 -1.05 22.72 0.40
C LYS A 111 -0.29 21.53 -0.22
N PRO A 112 1.06 21.53 -0.21
CA PRO A 112 1.83 20.38 -0.62
C PRO A 112 1.49 19.19 0.28
N TRP A 113 1.40 18.01 -0.31
CA TRP A 113 1.29 16.77 0.42
C TRP A 113 2.65 16.43 1.02
N ASP A 114 2.72 16.23 2.34
CA ASP A 114 4.00 16.07 3.03
C ASP A 114 4.49 14.62 3.11
N GLY A 115 3.59 13.63 2.92
CA GLY A 115 3.95 12.20 2.83
C GLY A 115 4.71 11.63 4.02
N SER A 116 4.87 12.38 5.12
CA SER A 116 5.82 12.11 6.19
C SER A 116 5.49 10.85 6.98
N ASP A 117 4.21 10.49 7.00
CA ASP A 117 3.69 9.32 7.70
C ASP A 117 3.85 8.01 6.90
N LEU A 118 4.33 8.09 5.65
CA LEU A 118 4.50 6.91 4.81
C LEU A 118 5.89 6.29 4.96
N VAL A 119 5.89 4.99 5.23
CA VAL A 119 7.05 4.13 5.20
C VAL A 119 7.30 3.71 3.75
N LEU A 120 8.45 4.10 3.21
CA LEU A 120 8.89 3.69 1.88
C LEU A 120 9.09 2.18 1.79
N GLY A 121 8.82 1.59 0.63
CA GLY A 121 8.91 0.14 0.44
C GLY A 121 7.83 -0.65 1.19
N SER A 122 6.84 0.03 1.78
CA SER A 122 5.66 -0.60 2.34
C SER A 122 4.54 -0.69 1.31
N MET A 123 3.53 -1.50 1.63
CA MET A 123 2.30 -1.61 0.88
C MET A 123 1.13 -1.20 1.78
N TYR A 124 0.29 -0.30 1.28
CA TYR A 124 -0.86 0.21 2.02
C TYR A 124 -2.18 -0.36 1.50
N ALA A 125 -3.05 -0.78 2.42
CA ALA A 125 -4.40 -1.25 2.15
C ALA A 125 -5.43 -0.11 1.97
N PHE A 126 -4.95 1.11 1.69
CA PHE A 126 -5.78 2.29 1.66
C PHE A 126 -5.18 3.36 0.74
N ASP A 127 -6.02 4.30 0.32
CA ASP A 127 -5.61 5.41 -0.53
C ASP A 127 -4.73 6.39 0.27
N ILE A 128 -3.41 6.27 0.10
CA ILE A 128 -2.40 7.08 0.81
C ILE A 128 -2.54 8.58 0.56
N PHE A 129 -3.17 8.98 -0.57
CA PHE A 129 -3.43 10.38 -0.79
C PHE A 129 -4.57 10.82 0.12
N ALA A 130 -5.62 10.04 0.26
CA ALA A 130 -6.82 10.38 1.03
C ALA A 130 -6.65 10.34 2.56
N THR A 131 -5.60 9.70 3.10
CA THR A 131 -5.45 9.40 4.54
C THR A 131 -5.42 10.63 5.46
N VAL A 132 -4.82 11.74 5.02
CA VAL A 132 -4.70 12.95 5.86
C VAL A 132 -5.37 14.16 5.19
N PRO A 133 -6.49 14.66 5.74
CA PRO A 133 -7.17 15.81 5.19
C PRO A 133 -6.38 17.11 5.43
N CYS A 134 -5.97 17.76 4.34
CA CYS A 134 -5.28 19.06 4.36
C CYS A 134 -6.19 20.27 4.64
N CYS A 135 -7.51 20.14 4.46
CA CYS A 135 -8.48 21.23 4.59
C CYS A 135 -9.92 20.72 4.68
N ALA A 136 -10.85 21.60 5.10
CA ALA A 136 -12.27 21.28 5.23
C ALA A 136 -12.94 20.89 3.89
N GLU A 137 -12.47 21.41 2.75
CA GLU A 137 -12.99 20.97 1.44
C GLU A 137 -12.71 19.49 1.16
N ARG A 138 -11.63 18.95 1.73
CA ARG A 138 -11.28 17.54 1.58
C ARG A 138 -12.12 16.62 2.47
N LEU A 139 -12.70 17.14 3.55
CA LEU A 139 -13.62 16.44 4.44
C LEU A 139 -15.05 16.33 3.88
N LYS A 140 -15.37 17.08 2.81
CA LYS A 140 -16.71 17.12 2.20
C LYS A 140 -16.92 16.08 1.08
N LYS A 141 -15.94 15.21 0.83
CA LYS A 141 -15.94 14.24 -0.28
C LYS A 141 -15.97 12.80 0.17
#